data_AF-A0AAX3BB65-F1
#
_entry.id   AF-A0AAX3BB65-F1
#
_cell.length_a   1.000
_cell.length_b   1.000
_cell.length_c   1.000
_cell.angle_alpha   90.00
_cell.angle_beta   90.00
_cell.angle_gamma   90.00
#
_symmetry.space_group_name_H-M   'P 1'
#
loop_
_entity.id
_entity.type
_entity.pdbx_description
1 polymer ?
#
loop_
_entity_poly.entity_id
_entity_poly.type
_entity_poly.pdbx_seq_one_letter_code
_entity_poly.pdbx_strand_id
1 'polypeptide(L)' 'MRQSKMLLQNWIMVGIGVFLMYFGFFLVSFIKLNYEGWYALISVATIVGGIVMVLLGLWLGFERE' A
#
# COMPACT_ATOMS: atom_id res chain seq x y z
N MET A 1 -16.21 -19.96 -16.15
CA MET A 1 -15.59 -19.05 -15.17
C MET A 1 -15.92 -17.62 -15.58
N ARG A 2 -16.83 -16.92 -14.88
CA ARG A 2 -17.07 -15.49 -15.11
C ARG A 2 -15.82 -14.75 -14.66
N GLN A 3 -15.10 -14.10 -15.57
CA GLN A 3 -14.04 -13.19 -15.18
C GLN A 3 -14.70 -11.93 -14.61
N SER A 4 -14.80 -11.85 -13.28
CA SER A 4 -15.14 -10.58 -12.63
C SER A 4 -13.96 -9.64 -12.88
N LYS A 5 -14.20 -8.62 -13.70
CA LYS A 5 -13.18 -7.64 -14.07
C LYS A 5 -13.18 -6.56 -13.00
N MET A 6 -12.09 -6.46 -12.24
CA MET A 6 -11.88 -5.35 -11.31
C MET A 6 -12.07 -4.01 -12.02
N LEU A 7 -12.85 -3.11 -11.41
CA LEU A 7 -13.01 -1.74 -11.88
C LEU A 7 -11.66 -1.00 -11.91
N LEU A 8 -11.47 -0.12 -12.90
CA LEU A 8 -10.23 0.65 -13.08
C LEU A 8 -9.86 1.46 -11.82
N GLN A 9 -10.84 1.98 -11.10
CA GLN A 9 -10.63 2.73 -9.85
C GLN A 9 -9.99 1.86 -8.76
N ASN A 10 -10.40 0.59 -8.66
CA ASN A 10 -9.85 -0.35 -7.70
C ASN A 10 -8.41 -0.74 -8.05
N TRP A 11 -8.10 -0.86 -9.35
CA TRP A 11 -6.73 -1.01 -9.83
C TRP A 11 -5.84 0.18 -9.50
N ILE A 12 -6.34 1.41 -9.67
CA ILE A 12 -5.60 2.63 -9.28
C ILE A 12 -5.32 2.61 -7.77
N MET A 13 -6.30 2.25 -6.96
CA MET A 13 -6.15 2.15 -5.50
C MET A 13 -5.07 1.14 -5.10
N VAL A 14 -5.06 -0.03 -5.74
CA VAL A 14 -4.01 -1.04 -5.57
C VAL A 14 -2.65 -0.49 -5.99
N GLY A 15 -2.57 0.19 -7.15
CA GLY A 15 -1.35 0.81 -7.64
C GLY A 15 -0.77 1.84 -6.67
N ILE A 16 -1.61 2.71 -6.11
CA ILE A 16 -1.20 3.70 -5.09
C ILE A 16 -0.72 2.99 -3.82
N GLY A 17 -1.43 1.95 -3.37
CA GLY A 17 -1.02 1.17 -2.21
C GLY A 17 0.36 0.51 -2.39
N VAL A 18 0.62 -0.06 -3.57
CA VAL A 18 1.93 -0.61 -3.93
C VAL A 18 3.00 0.48 -3.94
N PHE A 19 2.71 1.64 -4.53
CA PHE A 19 3.64 2.77 -4.52
C PHE A 19 3.99 3.23 -3.10
N LEU A 20 3.00 3.33 -2.21
CA LEU A 20 3.21 3.70 -0.80
C LEU A 20 4.09 2.69 -0.06
N MET A 21 3.93 1.38 -0.33
CA MET A 21 4.82 0.37 0.26
C MET A 21 6.28 0.55 -0.20
N TYR A 22 6.50 0.77 -1.49
CA TYR A 22 7.85 1.04 -2.02
C TYR A 22 8.44 2.33 -1.45
N PHE A 23 7.64 3.38 -1.34
CA PHE A 23 8.06 4.65 -0.75
C PHE A 23 8.40 4.48 0.75
N GLY A 24 7.56 3.76 1.50
CA GLY A 24 7.82 3.43 2.90
C GLY A 24 9.12 2.64 3.07
N PHE A 25 9.37 1.65 2.21
CA PHE A 25 10.63 0.91 2.18
C PHE A 25 11.84 1.80 1.86
N PHE A 26 11.69 2.75 0.93
CA PHE A 26 12.73 3.73 0.65
C PHE A 26 13.05 4.58 1.89
N LEU A 27 12.04 5.02 2.65
CA LEU A 27 12.23 5.74 3.90
C LEU A 27 13.01 4.93 4.96
N VAL A 28 12.88 3.59 4.97
CA VAL A 28 13.66 2.74 5.88
C VAL A 28 15.17 2.91 5.68
N SER A 29 15.59 3.21 4.45
CA SER A 29 17.01 3.36 4.12
C SER A 29 17.66 4.54 4.84
N PHE A 30 16.90 5.62 5.11
CA PHE A 30 17.41 6.78 5.85
C PHE A 30 17.54 6.52 7.35
N ILE A 31 16.67 5.68 7.91
CA ILE A 31 16.71 5.28 9.34
C ILE A 31 18.02 4.57 9.66
N LYS A 32 18.55 3.77 8.72
CA LYS A 32 19.82 3.06 8.91
C LYS A 32 21.01 4.00 9.11
N LEU A 33 20.91 5.25 8.64
CA LEU A 33 21.97 6.25 8.72
C LEU A 33 21.79 7.19 9.91
N ASN A 34 20.54 7.54 10.26
CA ASN A 34 20.19 8.35 11.42
C ASN A 34 18.94 7.76 12.08
N TYR A 35 19.14 6.95 13.13
CA TYR A 35 18.04 6.32 13.85
C TYR A 35 17.32 7.35 14.73
N GLU A 36 16.29 7.99 14.19
CA GLU A 36 15.30 8.71 14.99
C GLU A 36 13.98 7.94 14.98
N GLY A 37 13.44 7.66 16.17
CA GLY A 37 12.24 6.84 16.33
C GLY A 37 11.02 7.38 15.57
N TRP A 38 10.95 8.69 15.35
CA TRP A 38 9.87 9.31 14.57
C TRP A 38 9.92 8.91 13.09
N TYR A 39 11.09 8.91 12.46
CA TYR A 39 11.23 8.47 11.07
C TYR A 39 10.91 6.98 10.91
N ALA A 40 11.26 6.16 11.91
CA ALA A 40 10.88 4.75 11.95
C ALA A 40 9.38 4.55 12.02
N LEU A 41 8.69 5.29 12.88
CA LEU A 41 7.24 5.19 12.98
C LEU A 41 6.56 5.62 11.67
N ILE A 42 7.00 6.73 11.05
CA ILE A 42 6.44 7.22 9.79
C ILE A 42 6.65 6.20 8.66
N SER A 43 7.86 5.64 8.54
CA SER A 43 8.17 4.64 7.52
C SER A 43 7.30 3.38 7.69
N VAL A 44 7.20 2.84 8.90
CA VAL A 44 6.36 1.66 9.18
C VAL A 44 4.88 1.98 8.94
N ALA A 45 4.38 3.13 9.40
CA ALA A 45 2.99 3.55 9.17
C ALA A 45 2.68 3.69 7.67
N THR A 46 3.63 4.19 6.87
CA THR A 46 3.48 4.31 5.41
C THR A 46 3.37 2.94 4.75
N ILE A 47 4.21 1.97 5.16
CA ILE A 47 4.14 0.59 4.65
C ILE A 47 2.80 -0.06 5.01
N VAL A 48 2.41 0.01 6.28
CA VAL A 48 1.15 -0.58 6.76
C VAL A 48 -0.05 0.07 6.07
N GLY A 49 -0.06 1.39 5.91
CA GLY A 49 -1.10 2.10 5.17
C GLY A 49 -1.18 1.67 3.70
N GLY A 50 -0.05 1.47 3.05
CA GLY A 50 0.02 0.92 1.69
C GLY A 50 -0.60 -0.47 1.58
N ILE A 51 -0.28 -1.37 2.52
CA ILE A 51 -0.86 -2.72 2.59
C ILE A 51 -2.37 -2.65 2.75
N VAL A 52 -2.87 -1.84 3.68
CA VAL A 52 -4.32 -1.68 3.92
C VAL A 52 -5.01 -1.17 2.66
N MET A 53 -4.42 -0.20 1.96
CA MET A 53 -4.98 0.33 0.71
C MET A 53 -5.03 -0.71 -0.40
N VAL A 54 -4.00 -1.56 -0.54
CA VAL A 54 -4.02 -2.69 -1.48
C VAL A 54 -5.13 -3.67 -1.13
N LEU A 55 -5.24 -4.06 0.15
CA LEU A 55 -6.27 -5.00 0.60
C LEU A 55 -7.68 -4.45 0.34
N LEU A 56 -7.92 -3.16 0.63
CA LEU A 56 -9.19 -2.50 0.34
C LEU A 56 -9.47 -2.43 -1.16
N GLY A 57 -8.49 -2.05 -1.98
CA GLY A 57 -8.64 -2.00 -3.43
C GLY A 57 -8.96 -3.36 -4.04
N LEU A 58 -8.34 -4.43 -3.54
CA LEU A 58 -8.66 -5.80 -3.94
C LEU A 58 -10.06 -6.22 -3.44
N TRP A 59 -10.37 -5.95 -2.18
CA TRP A 59 -11.64 -6.35 -1.55
C TRP A 59 -12.87 -5.66 -2.14
N LEU A 60 -12.76 -4.39 -2.50
CA LEU A 60 -13.78 -3.62 -3.24
C LEU A 60 -13.78 -3.97 -4.73
N GLY A 61 -12.67 -4.55 -5.21
CA GLY A 61 -12.42 -4.96 -6.58
C GLY A 61 -13.22 -6.17 -7.04
N PHE A 62 -13.53 -7.08 -6.12
CA PHE A 62 -14.38 -8.23 -6.42
C PHE A 62 -15.84 -7.84 -6.24
N GLU A 63 -16.58 -7.87 -7.35
CA GLU A 63 -18.04 -7.83 -7.31
C GLU A 63 -18.51 -8.90 -6.33
N ARG A 64 -19.09 -8.47 -5.21
CA ARG A 64 -19.82 -9.38 -4.33
C ARG A 64 -21.11 -9.71 -5.06
N GLU A 65 -21.17 -10.92 -5.61
CA GLU A 65 -22.45 -11.53 -5.99
C GLU A 65 -23.44 -11.50 -4.82
#